data_AF-A0A8J5N0C1-F1
#
_entry.id   AF-A0A8J5N0C1-F1
#
_cell.length_a   1.000
_cell.length_b   1.000
_cell.length_c   1.000
_cell.angle_alpha   90.00
_cell.angle_beta   90.00
_cell.angle_gamma   90.00
#
_symmetry.space_group_name_H-M   'P 1'
#
loop_
_entity.id
_entity.type
_entity.pdbx_description
1 polymer ?
#
loop_
_entity_poly.entity_id
_entity_poly.type
_entity_poly.pdbx_seq_one_letter_code
_entity_poly.pdbx_strand_id
1 'polypeptide(L)'
;MFPGEQVRELQHLSDTRWWCRATSCENALLRLECIVRLLKETSAEDTGARAVSVRGLLAQIDAEFVYFLQFFSEILGKVDKVSQQLQDKQADLGKAAMLISSLREDLAYKRHCNLIEHYSKKIDELEEKCSISPTKT
;
A
#
# COMPACT_ATOMS: atom_id res chain seq x y z
N MET A 1 -13.64 -6.86 -12.17
CA MET A 1 -12.95 -5.92 -13.08
C MET A 1 -13.89 -4.75 -13.28
N PHE A 2 -13.51 -3.53 -12.89
CA PHE A 2 -14.39 -2.36 -12.98
C PHE A 2 -14.36 -1.81 -14.42
N PRO A 3 -15.50 -1.77 -15.14
CA PRO A 3 -15.54 -1.24 -16.50
C PRO A 3 -15.12 0.22 -16.54
N GLY A 4 -14.14 0.57 -17.39
CA GLY A 4 -13.69 1.96 -17.60
C GLY A 4 -12.50 2.43 -16.75
N GLU A 5 -11.98 1.61 -15.83
CA GLU A 5 -10.79 1.95 -15.07
C GLU A 5 -9.48 1.53 -15.77
N GLN A 6 -8.41 2.29 -15.56
CA GLN A 6 -7.09 1.95 -16.06
C GLN A 6 -6.62 0.60 -15.47
N VAL A 7 -6.12 -0.28 -16.34
CA VAL A 7 -5.49 -1.55 -15.94
C VAL A 7 -4.27 -1.23 -15.07
N ARG A 8 -4.23 -1.83 -13.88
CA ARG A 8 -3.14 -1.69 -12.92
C ARG A 8 -2.53 -3.06 -12.68
N GLU A 9 -1.22 -3.15 -12.75
CA GLU A 9 -0.47 -4.39 -12.55
C GLU A 9 0.48 -4.24 -11.36
N LEU A 10 0.71 -5.34 -10.64
CA LEU A 10 1.78 -5.39 -9.66
C LEU A 10 3.11 -5.45 -10.44
N GLN A 11 3.99 -4.48 -10.19
CA GLN A 11 5.27 -4.45 -10.87
C GLN A 11 6.20 -5.52 -10.31
N HIS A 12 7.07 -6.06 -11.17
CA HIS A 12 8.17 -6.89 -10.71
C HIS A 12 9.03 -6.08 -9.73
N LEU A 13 9.31 -6.68 -8.57
CA LEU A 13 10.10 -6.04 -7.54
C LEU A 13 11.54 -5.88 -8.03
N SER A 14 12.05 -4.65 -8.00
CA SER A 14 13.43 -4.33 -8.33
C SER A 14 14.12 -3.82 -7.07
N ASP A 15 15.26 -4.42 -6.73
CA ASP A 15 16.02 -4.08 -5.52
C ASP A 15 16.61 -2.65 -5.57
N THR A 16 16.78 -2.10 -6.77
CA THR A 16 17.40 -0.78 -6.98
C THR A 16 16.40 0.36 -7.17
N ARG A 17 15.09 0.06 -7.29
CA ARG A 17 14.08 1.08 -7.63
C ARG A 17 12.96 1.10 -6.60
N TRP A 18 13.15 1.89 -5.56
CA TRP A 18 12.15 2.17 -4.53
C TRP A 18 10.79 2.66 -5.11
N TRP A 19 10.74 3.20 -6.34
CA TRP A 19 9.51 3.51 -7.10
C TRP A 19 8.59 2.30 -7.34
N CYS A 20 9.14 1.12 -7.66
CA CYS A 20 8.32 -0.07 -7.91
C CYS A 20 7.58 -0.50 -6.64
N ARG A 21 8.16 -0.25 -5.47
CA ARG A 21 7.55 -0.53 -4.15
C ARG A 21 6.40 0.43 -3.88
N ALA A 22 6.59 1.73 -4.12
CA ALA A 22 5.52 2.74 -3.99
C ALA A 22 4.31 2.37 -4.87
N THR A 23 4.56 2.07 -6.14
CA THR A 23 3.52 1.66 -7.11
C THR A 23 2.83 0.35 -6.69
N SER A 24 3.59 -0.63 -6.19
CA SER A 24 3.03 -1.90 -5.73
C SER A 24 2.13 -1.73 -4.51
N CYS A 25 2.54 -0.92 -3.52
CA CYS A 25 1.70 -0.59 -2.36
C CYS A 25 0.43 0.15 -2.78
N GLU A 26 0.53 1.14 -3.67
CA GLU A 26 -0.63 1.87 -4.19
C GLU A 26 -1.60 0.92 -4.92
N ASN A 27 -1.10 0.09 -5.83
CA ASN A 27 -1.94 -0.84 -6.59
C ASN A 27 -2.57 -1.90 -5.70
N ALA A 28 -1.83 -2.45 -4.73
CA ALA A 28 -2.35 -3.41 -3.77
C ALA A 28 -3.43 -2.78 -2.88
N LEU A 29 -3.24 -1.55 -2.40
CA LEU A 29 -4.22 -0.83 -1.59
C LEU A 29 -5.50 -0.54 -2.37
N LEU A 30 -5.38 -0.01 -3.59
CA LEU A 30 -6.54 0.30 -4.45
C LEU A 30 -7.32 -0.95 -4.90
N ARG A 31 -6.63 -2.10 -5.00
CA ARG A 31 -7.21 -3.36 -5.46
C ARG A 31 -7.43 -4.37 -4.35
N LEU A 32 -7.25 -3.99 -3.08
CA LEU A 32 -7.27 -4.93 -1.95
C LEU A 32 -8.56 -5.74 -1.93
N GLU A 33 -9.72 -5.10 -2.10
CA GLU A 33 -11.02 -5.78 -2.17
C GLU A 33 -11.05 -6.86 -3.27
N CYS A 34 -10.59 -6.51 -4.48
CA CYS A 34 -10.55 -7.44 -5.61
C CYS A 34 -9.56 -8.58 -5.36
N ILE A 35 -8.40 -8.29 -4.76
CA ILE A 35 -7.39 -9.28 -4.39
C ILE A 35 -7.98 -10.26 -3.37
N VAL A 36 -8.58 -9.76 -2.29
CA VAL A 36 -9.18 -10.59 -1.23
C VAL A 36 -10.32 -11.44 -1.79
N ARG A 37 -11.18 -10.86 -2.64
CA ARG A 37 -12.27 -11.62 -3.27
C ARG A 37 -11.74 -12.74 -4.16
N LEU A 38 -10.75 -12.46 -5.01
CA LEU A 38 -10.11 -13.47 -5.87
C LEU A 38 -9.47 -14.60 -5.03
N LEU A 39 -8.79 -14.24 -3.93
CA LEU A 39 -8.19 -15.22 -3.03
C LEU A 39 -9.27 -16.07 -2.34
N LYS A 40 -10.39 -15.47 -1.89
CA LYS A 40 -11.53 -16.21 -1.33
C LYS A 40 -12.13 -17.18 -2.35
N GLU A 41 -12.42 -16.71 -3.57
CA GLU A 41 -12.94 -17.54 -4.67
C GLU A 41 -11.99 -18.71 -5.00
N THR A 42 -10.70 -18.43 -5.17
CA THR A 42 -9.69 -19.46 -5.50
C THR A 42 -9.44 -20.42 -4.32
N SER A 43 -9.60 -19.95 -3.07
CA SER A 43 -9.43 -20.79 -1.88
C SER A 43 -10.53 -21.85 -1.73
N ALA A 44 -11.70 -21.61 -2.33
CA ALA A 44 -12.85 -22.50 -2.31
C ALA A 44 -12.83 -23.55 -3.44
N GLU A 45 -11.91 -23.43 -4.39
CA GLU A 45 -11.69 -24.45 -5.44
C GLU A 45 -11.11 -25.74 -4.82
N ASP A 46 -11.57 -26.91 -5.29
CA ASP A 46 -11.24 -28.18 -4.68
C ASP A 46 -9.80 -28.65 -4.95
N THR A 47 -9.18 -29.18 -3.89
CA THR A 47 -7.86 -29.84 -3.78
C THR A 47 -6.86 -29.62 -4.92
N GLY A 48 -6.12 -28.52 -4.87
CA GLY A 48 -4.89 -28.32 -5.64
C GLY A 48 -3.83 -27.57 -4.84
N ALA A 49 -2.55 -27.75 -5.19
CA ALA A 49 -1.44 -27.02 -4.57
C ALA A 49 -1.67 -25.49 -4.59
N ARG A 50 -2.30 -24.98 -5.65
CA ARG A 50 -2.73 -23.60 -5.81
C ARG A 50 -3.71 -23.15 -4.70
N ALA A 51 -4.74 -23.93 -4.41
CA ALA A 51 -5.73 -23.60 -3.38
C ALA A 51 -5.09 -23.55 -1.98
N VAL A 52 -4.12 -24.42 -1.71
CA VAL A 52 -3.34 -24.40 -0.44
C VAL A 52 -2.50 -23.13 -0.35
N SER A 53 -1.74 -22.79 -1.39
CA SER A 53 -0.93 -21.56 -1.41
C SER A 53 -1.79 -20.31 -1.24
N VAL A 54 -2.95 -20.25 -1.90
CA VAL A 54 -3.90 -19.14 -1.79
C VAL A 54 -4.46 -19.01 -0.38
N ARG A 55 -4.82 -20.11 0.29
CA ARG A 55 -5.25 -20.09 1.70
C ARG A 55 -4.17 -19.51 2.60
N GLY A 56 -2.91 -19.89 2.38
CA GLY A 56 -1.77 -19.33 3.11
C GLY A 56 -1.57 -17.83 2.88
N LEU A 57 -1.80 -17.34 1.66
CA LEU A 57 -1.78 -15.90 1.37
C LEU A 57 -2.94 -15.16 2.02
N LEU A 58 -4.16 -15.69 1.91
CA LEU A 58 -5.35 -15.10 2.51
C LEU A 58 -5.22 -14.98 4.04
N ALA A 59 -4.62 -15.97 4.69
CA ALA A 59 -4.36 -15.96 6.13
C ALA A 59 -3.35 -14.89 6.57
N GLN A 60 -2.54 -14.33 5.66
CA GLN A 60 -1.61 -13.24 5.94
C GLN A 60 -2.23 -11.85 5.74
N ILE A 61 -3.44 -11.77 5.16
CA ILE A 61 -4.15 -10.49 4.98
C ILE A 61 -5.03 -10.28 6.21
N ASP A 62 -4.40 -9.84 7.29
CA ASP A 62 -5.05 -9.42 8.52
C ASP A 62 -5.01 -7.89 8.66
N ALA A 63 -5.53 -7.39 9.79
CA ALA A 63 -5.55 -5.98 10.11
C ALA A 63 -4.15 -5.33 10.14
N GLU A 64 -3.16 -6.05 10.65
CA GLU A 64 -1.77 -5.57 10.71
C GLU A 64 -1.21 -5.39 9.30
N PHE A 65 -1.47 -6.33 8.39
CA PHE A 65 -1.14 -6.18 6.98
C PHE A 65 -1.81 -4.94 6.37
N VAL A 66 -3.09 -4.70 6.62
CA VAL A 66 -3.82 -3.52 6.10
C VAL A 66 -3.21 -2.23 6.63
N TYR A 67 -2.91 -2.18 7.93
CA TYR A 67 -2.21 -1.06 8.55
C TYR A 67 -0.87 -0.77 7.86
N PHE A 68 -0.02 -1.79 7.70
CA PHE A 68 1.28 -1.61 7.06
C PHE A 68 1.15 -1.24 5.58
N LEU A 69 0.18 -1.82 4.85
CA LEU A 69 -0.08 -1.47 3.46
C LEU A 69 -0.45 0.01 3.32
N GLN A 70 -1.34 0.51 4.18
CA GLN A 70 -1.73 1.92 4.22
C GLN A 70 -0.55 2.84 4.60
N PHE A 71 0.22 2.45 5.62
CA PHE A 71 1.39 3.19 6.09
C PHE A 71 2.47 3.29 5.00
N PHE A 72 2.89 2.16 4.42
CA PHE A 72 3.92 2.14 3.39
C PHE A 72 3.46 2.81 2.10
N SER A 73 2.18 2.69 1.71
CA SER A 73 1.65 3.39 0.55
C SER A 73 1.80 4.91 0.69
N GLU A 74 1.51 5.47 1.87
CA GLU A 74 1.68 6.91 2.09
C GLU A 74 3.15 7.33 2.12
N ILE A 75 3.98 6.65 2.91
CA ILE A 75 5.39 7.00 3.08
C ILE A 75 6.14 6.90 1.76
N LEU A 76 6.03 5.75 1.07
CA LEU A 76 6.72 5.53 -0.19
C LEU A 76 6.18 6.45 -1.30
N GLY A 77 4.87 6.72 -1.32
CA GLY A 77 4.27 7.65 -2.27
C GLY A 77 4.75 9.10 -2.09
N LYS A 78 4.95 9.56 -0.84
CA LYS A 78 5.52 10.89 -0.56
C LYS A 78 6.99 10.97 -0.97
N VAL A 79 7.79 9.98 -0.59
CA VAL A 79 9.20 9.88 -1.00
C VAL A 79 9.31 9.87 -2.53
N ASP A 80 8.37 9.21 -3.21
CA ASP A 80 8.30 9.16 -4.67
C ASP A 80 8.10 10.50 -5.33
N LYS A 81 7.05 11.20 -4.92
CA LYS A 81 6.74 12.52 -5.44
C LYS A 81 7.89 13.51 -5.21
N VAL A 82 8.56 13.44 -4.07
CA VAL A 82 9.72 14.30 -3.80
C VAL A 82 10.89 13.94 -4.71
N SER A 83 11.22 12.65 -4.85
CA SER A 83 12.31 12.23 -5.72
C SER A 83 12.08 12.60 -7.18
N GLN A 84 10.86 12.44 -7.69
CA GLN A 84 10.50 12.87 -9.05
C GLN A 84 10.67 14.38 -9.23
N GLN A 85 10.26 15.18 -8.25
CA GLN A 85 10.44 16.63 -8.28
C GLN A 85 11.90 17.06 -8.19
N LEU A 86 12.74 16.34 -7.45
CA LEU A 86 14.18 16.60 -7.38
C LEU A 86 14.91 16.23 -8.68
N GLN A 87 14.35 15.32 -9.47
CA GLN A 87 14.87 14.93 -10.78
C GLN A 87 14.35 15.83 -11.92
N ASP A 88 13.47 16.79 -11.63
CA ASP A 88 13.01 17.77 -12.62
C ASP A 88 14.19 18.65 -13.06
N LYS A 89 14.41 18.72 -14.38
CA LYS A 89 15.51 19.50 -14.97
C LYS A 89 15.36 21.01 -14.72
N GLN A 90 14.17 21.46 -14.34
CA GLN A 90 13.86 22.85 -14.01
C GLN A 90 13.78 23.10 -12.50
N ALA A 91 14.19 22.13 -11.67
CA ALA A 91 14.16 22.30 -10.22
C ALA A 91 15.15 23.38 -9.76
N ASP A 92 14.63 24.40 -9.08
CA ASP A 92 15.43 25.39 -8.36
C ASP A 92 15.96 24.83 -7.02
N LEU A 93 17.15 25.25 -6.60
CA LEU A 93 17.80 24.80 -5.37
C LEU A 93 16.98 25.13 -4.12
N GLY A 94 16.31 26.29 -4.09
CA GLY A 94 15.42 26.68 -3.00
C GLY A 94 14.20 25.75 -2.93
N LYS A 95 13.60 25.42 -4.07
CA LYS A 95 12.52 24.42 -4.15
C LYS A 95 12.98 23.04 -3.66
N ALA A 96 14.16 22.60 -4.06
CA ALA A 96 14.73 21.33 -3.61
C ALA A 96 14.92 21.30 -2.07
N ALA A 97 15.48 22.37 -1.49
CA ALA A 97 15.68 22.48 -0.05
C ALA A 97 14.35 22.48 0.74
N MET A 98 13.32 23.15 0.21
CA MET A 98 11.98 23.13 0.78
C MET A 98 11.37 21.72 0.75
N LEU A 99 11.40 21.04 -0.40
CA LEU A 99 10.85 19.69 -0.54
C LEU A 99 11.49 18.69 0.43
N ILE A 100 12.81 18.72 0.58
CA ILE A 100 13.54 17.85 1.50
C ILE A 100 13.18 18.16 2.95
N SER A 101 13.13 19.45 3.32
CA SER A 101 12.79 19.87 4.68
C SER A 101 11.36 19.47 5.05
N SER A 102 10.39 19.72 4.17
CA SER A 102 8.99 19.33 4.38
C SER A 102 8.82 17.81 4.49
N LEU A 103 9.52 17.03 3.65
CA LEU A 103 9.49 15.57 3.77
C LEU A 103 10.07 15.11 5.11
N ARG A 104 11.20 15.68 5.54
CA ARG A 104 11.82 15.34 6.83
C ARG A 104 10.88 15.63 7.99
N GLU A 105 10.23 16.78 7.98
CA GLU A 105 9.28 17.20 9.02
C GLU A 105 8.05 16.28 9.07
N ASP A 106 7.47 15.94 7.92
CA ASP A 106 6.33 15.01 7.84
C ASP A 106 6.70 13.61 8.37
N LEU A 107 7.87 13.08 7.99
CA LEU A 107 8.35 11.78 8.47
C LEU A 107 8.66 11.80 9.98
N ALA A 108 9.21 12.90 10.49
CA ALA A 108 9.47 13.07 11.92
C ALA A 108 8.16 13.14 12.71
N TYR A 109 7.18 13.92 12.25
CA TYR A 109 5.85 13.97 12.83
C TYR A 109 5.21 12.57 12.88
N LYS A 110 5.26 11.84 11.76
CA LYS A 110 4.69 10.49 11.67
C LYS A 110 5.34 9.49 12.62
N ARG A 111 6.63 9.62 12.91
CA ARG A 111 7.31 8.76 13.90
C ARG A 111 6.76 8.93 15.32
N HIS A 112 6.28 10.12 15.66
CA HIS A 112 5.87 10.47 17.01
C HIS A 112 4.35 10.56 17.19
N CYS A 113 3.58 10.70 16.11
CA CYS A 113 2.12 10.68 16.18
C CYS A 113 1.61 9.25 16.41
N ASN A 114 0.44 9.11 17.05
CA ASN A 114 -0.26 7.84 17.15
C ASN A 114 -0.78 7.43 15.77
N LEU A 115 0.07 6.77 14.98
CA LEU A 115 -0.25 6.38 13.60
C LEU A 115 -1.42 5.40 13.53
N ILE A 116 -1.60 4.58 14.55
CA ILE A 116 -2.74 3.65 14.65
C ILE A 116 -4.04 4.45 14.66
N GLU A 117 -4.13 5.47 15.51
CA GLU A 117 -5.29 6.37 15.56
C GLU A 117 -5.43 7.20 14.28
N HIS A 118 -4.32 7.59 13.66
CA HIS A 118 -4.34 8.33 12.40
C HIS A 118 -4.93 7.53 11.23
N TYR A 119 -4.71 6.20 11.21
CA TYR A 119 -5.20 5.32 10.14
C TYR A 119 -6.43 4.50 10.53
N SER A 120 -6.85 4.49 11.80
CA SER A 120 -7.93 3.63 12.32
C SER A 120 -9.17 3.66 11.42
N LYS A 121 -9.68 4.85 11.14
CA LYS A 121 -10.86 5.01 10.27
C LYS A 121 -10.67 4.39 8.87
N LYS A 122 -9.50 4.59 8.24
CA LYS A 122 -9.22 4.03 6.91
C LYS A 122 -9.06 2.51 6.95
N ILE A 123 -8.52 1.99 8.05
CA ILE A 123 -8.36 0.56 8.26
C ILE A 123 -9.73 -0.07 8.47
N ASP A 124 -10.58 0.50 9.32
CA ASP A 124 -11.95 0.04 9.55
C ASP A 124 -12.75 -0.02 8.24
N GLU A 125 -12.68 1.04 7.43
CA GLU A 125 -13.32 1.10 6.09
C GLU A 125 -12.79 0.00 5.15
N LEU A 126 -11.49 -0.29 5.17
CA LEU A 126 -10.88 -1.32 4.32
C LEU A 126 -11.17 -2.74 4.82
N GLU A 127 -11.18 -2.95 6.13
CA GLU A 127 -11.53 -4.21 6.77
C GLU A 127 -12.97 -4.59 6.47
N GLU A 128 -13.90 -3.64 6.62
CA GLU A 128 -15.32 -3.83 6.30
C GLU A 128 -15.48 -4.18 4.81
N LYS A 129 -14.88 -3.37 3.94
CA LYS A 129 -14.97 -3.53 2.48
C LYS A 129 -14.37 -4.86 2.00
N CYS A 130 -13.31 -5.34 2.63
CA CYS A 130 -12.66 -6.60 2.23
C CYS A 130 -13.18 -7.83 3.01
N SER A 131 -14.04 -7.62 4.00
CA SER A 131 -14.45 -8.62 5.00
C SER A 131 -13.23 -9.34 5.58
N ILE A 132 -12.27 -8.55 6.08
CA ILE A 132 -11.11 -9.02 6.84
C ILE A 132 -11.52 -9.05 8.32
N SER A 133 -11.13 -10.09 9.05
CA SER A 133 -11.44 -10.17 10.49
C SER A 133 -10.68 -9.08 11.24
N PRO A 134 -11.33 -8.32 12.14
CA PRO A 134 -10.66 -7.25 12.87
C PRO A 134 -9.52 -7.80 13.75
N THR A 135 -8.51 -6.96 13.99
CA THR A 135 -7.37 -7.29 14.86
C THR A 135 -7.85 -7.90 16.17
N LYS A 136 -7.36 -9.08 16.54
CA LYS A 136 -7.52 -9.59 17.91
C LYS A 136 -6.67 -8.71 18.83
N THR A 137 -7.30 -7.72 19.48
CA THR A 137 -6.74 -7.01 20.65
C THR A 137 -6.46 -7.95 21.79
#